data_AF-A0A4R5P4T4-F1
#
_entry.id   AF-A0A4R5P4T4-F1
#
_cell.length_a   1.000
_cell.length_b   1.000
_cell.length_c   1.000
_cell.angle_alpha   90.00
_cell.angle_beta   90.00
_cell.angle_gamma   90.00
#
_symmetry.space_group_name_H-M   'P 1'
#
loop_
_entity.id
_entity.type
_entity.pdbx_description
1 polymer ?
#
loop_
_entity_poly.entity_id
_entity_poly.type
_entity_poly.pdbx_seq_one_letter_code
_entity_poly.pdbx_strand_id
1 'polypeptide(L)'
;MSHEPPRTQPASIEGCFRRVFRASEQSPSTEDVLPPKATRLREQFLAALVPYRGPQPDGSGQYLGGDYLLGRHSALPSWFNTALFGIPLQAADGPYPEIVRIWGAVDWPSLLTDHPEFLVLTDGDRAHLTNGPQWARVRSAYTAVCTAGHIPMLDVAVSVSRDARIVLCPLGLIVSHITNEALIATVSGILIGDDPAHPSAVECDDLREHTGHVEWSW
;
A
#
# COMPACT_ATOMS: atom_id res chain seq x y z
N MET A 1 -25.62 32.40 1.89
CA MET A 1 -25.50 31.11 1.19
C MET A 1 -24.56 30.27 2.02
N SER A 2 -25.11 29.34 2.80
CA SER A 2 -24.35 28.49 3.71
C SER A 2 -23.64 27.41 2.92
N HIS A 3 -22.31 27.31 3.09
CA HIS A 3 -21.54 26.18 2.61
C HIS A 3 -21.85 24.98 3.50
N GLU A 4 -22.62 24.05 2.96
CA GLU A 4 -22.80 22.72 3.54
C GLU A 4 -21.43 22.00 3.46
N PRO A 5 -20.90 21.45 4.58
CA PRO A 5 -19.68 20.67 4.54
C PRO A 5 -19.90 19.40 3.70
N PRO A 6 -18.89 18.92 2.95
CA PRO A 6 -19.02 17.72 2.15
C PRO A 6 -19.40 16.51 3.04
N ARG A 7 -20.20 15.61 2.44
CA ARG A 7 -20.68 14.39 3.09
C ARG A 7 -19.50 13.59 3.66
N THR A 8 -19.69 13.16 4.91
CA THR A 8 -18.82 12.29 5.69
C THR A 8 -18.21 11.16 4.86
N GLN A 9 -16.91 10.92 5.07
CA GLN A 9 -16.19 9.77 4.53
C GLN A 9 -16.95 8.45 4.84
N PRO A 10 -16.83 7.42 4.00
CA PRO A 10 -17.39 6.10 4.27
C PRO A 10 -17.00 5.61 5.67
N ALA A 11 -17.93 4.96 6.36
CA ALA A 11 -17.71 4.45 7.73
C ALA A 11 -16.53 3.46 7.84
N SER A 12 -16.11 2.84 6.73
CA SER A 12 -14.92 1.97 6.64
C SER A 12 -13.61 2.75 6.83
N ILE A 13 -13.50 3.95 6.23
CA ILE A 13 -12.34 4.84 6.38
C ILE A 13 -12.20 5.31 7.83
N GLU A 14 -13.31 5.70 8.46
CA GLU A 14 -13.28 6.15 9.86
C GLU A 14 -13.05 5.00 10.87
N GLY A 15 -13.48 3.79 10.52
CA GLY A 15 -13.18 2.57 11.26
C GLY A 15 -11.68 2.22 11.23
N CYS A 16 -11.04 2.39 10.07
CA CYS A 16 -9.60 2.18 9.88
C CYS A 16 -8.79 3.21 10.67
N PHE A 17 -9.15 4.50 10.57
CA PHE A 17 -8.52 5.56 11.36
C PHE A 17 -8.64 5.31 12.87
N ARG A 18 -9.81 4.94 13.40
CA ARG A 18 -9.97 4.70 14.85
C ARG A 18 -9.17 3.51 15.38
N ARG A 19 -8.99 2.45 14.58
CA ARG A 19 -8.16 1.28 14.97
C ARG A 19 -6.68 1.68 15.03
N VAL A 20 -6.23 2.52 14.10
CA VAL A 20 -4.85 3.04 14.02
C VAL A 20 -4.54 4.05 15.15
N PHE A 21 -5.50 4.94 15.48
CA PHE A 21 -5.28 5.99 16.47
C PHE A 21 -5.21 5.51 17.93
N ARG A 22 -5.89 4.42 18.30
CA ARG A 22 -5.84 3.90 19.68
C ARG A 22 -4.50 3.26 20.07
N ALA A 23 -3.66 2.89 19.10
CA ALA A 23 -2.33 2.34 19.35
C ALA A 23 -1.25 3.42 19.60
N SER A 24 -1.56 4.71 19.39
CA SER A 24 -0.56 5.79 19.32
C SER A 24 -0.38 6.62 20.59
N GLU A 25 -0.78 6.14 21.77
CA GLU A 25 -0.48 6.82 23.05
C GLU A 25 0.93 6.53 23.62
N GLN A 26 1.83 5.92 22.83
CA GLN A 26 3.22 5.72 23.26
C GLN A 26 4.14 6.79 22.67
N SER A 27 4.76 7.57 23.56
CA SER A 27 5.83 8.52 23.23
C SER A 27 6.97 7.81 22.49
N PRO A 28 7.63 8.47 21.51
CA PRO A 28 8.73 7.85 20.76
C PRO A 28 9.85 7.46 21.74
N SER A 29 10.07 6.16 21.90
CA SER A 29 11.16 5.65 22.71
C SER A 29 12.49 5.96 22.02
N THR A 30 13.56 5.99 22.79
CA THR A 30 14.93 6.29 22.35
C THR A 30 15.51 5.24 21.36
N GLU A 31 14.71 4.26 20.92
CA GLU A 31 15.05 3.18 19.98
C GLU A 31 14.83 3.54 18.49
N ASP A 32 14.18 4.66 18.18
CA ASP A 32 13.75 5.03 16.81
C ASP A 32 14.86 5.58 15.89
N VAL A 33 16.12 5.62 16.33
CA VAL A 33 17.22 6.07 15.47
C VAL A 33 17.69 4.94 14.56
N LEU A 34 17.51 5.12 13.24
CA LEU A 34 18.03 4.22 12.22
C LEU A 34 19.57 4.15 12.24
N PRO A 35 20.17 2.97 12.03
CA PRO A 35 21.61 2.85 11.81
C PRO A 35 22.07 3.69 10.62
N PRO A 36 23.35 4.14 10.56
CA PRO A 36 23.83 5.05 9.51
C PRO A 36 23.55 4.60 8.07
N LYS A 37 23.64 3.29 7.81
CA LYS A 37 23.34 2.72 6.49
C LYS A 37 21.86 2.86 6.12
N ALA A 38 20.96 2.62 7.07
CA ALA A 38 19.51 2.74 6.89
C ALA A 38 19.10 4.21 6.76
N THR A 39 19.68 5.10 7.57
CA THR A 39 19.49 6.55 7.45
C THR A 39 19.89 7.03 6.05
N ARG A 40 21.06 6.60 5.55
CA ARG A 40 21.52 6.95 4.20
C ARG A 40 20.57 6.44 3.11
N LEU A 41 20.06 5.21 3.22
CA LEU A 41 19.09 4.70 2.26
C LEU A 41 17.79 5.51 2.29
N ARG A 42 17.29 5.87 3.48
CA ARG A 42 16.12 6.74 3.64
C ARG A 42 16.34 8.09 2.97
N GLU A 43 17.48 8.73 3.23
CA GLU A 43 17.84 10.01 2.61
C GLU A 43 17.97 9.91 1.08
N GLN A 44 18.57 8.82 0.57
CA GLN A 44 18.65 8.57 -0.87
C GLN A 44 17.27 8.41 -1.50
N PHE A 45 16.34 7.72 -0.83
CA PHE A 45 14.96 7.60 -1.30
C PHE A 45 14.26 8.95 -1.29
N LEU A 46 14.34 9.71 -0.18
CA LEU A 46 13.72 11.03 -0.08
C LEU A 46 14.25 12.01 -1.13
N ALA A 47 15.57 12.02 -1.36
CA ALA A 47 16.20 12.84 -2.39
C ALA A 47 15.84 12.40 -3.82
N ALA A 48 15.37 11.16 -4.00
CA ALA A 48 14.88 10.65 -5.27
C ALA A 48 13.46 11.14 -5.61
N LEU A 49 12.69 11.62 -4.63
CA LEU A 49 11.33 12.09 -4.82
C LEU A 49 11.34 13.44 -5.53
N VAL A 50 10.69 13.49 -6.69
CA VAL A 50 10.48 14.71 -7.46
C VAL A 50 9.03 15.14 -7.28
N PRO A 51 8.76 16.39 -6.89
CA PRO A 51 7.39 16.88 -6.76
C PRO A 51 6.59 16.64 -8.04
N TYR A 52 5.40 16.07 -7.89
CA TYR A 52 4.47 15.77 -8.95
C TYR A 52 3.11 16.36 -8.60
N ARG A 53 2.45 16.94 -9.59
CA ARG A 53 1.07 17.40 -9.48
C ARG A 53 0.27 16.70 -10.56
N GLY A 54 0.02 15.42 -10.32
CA GLY A 54 -0.86 14.62 -11.17
C GLY A 54 -2.30 15.11 -11.17
N PRO A 55 -3.16 14.49 -11.98
CA PRO A 55 -4.60 14.74 -11.95
C PRO A 55 -5.09 14.68 -10.50
N GLN A 56 -5.68 15.77 -10.01
CA GLN A 56 -6.31 15.73 -8.71
C GLN A 56 -7.56 14.87 -8.79
N PRO A 57 -7.84 14.04 -7.78
CA PRO A 57 -9.09 13.30 -7.74
C PRO A 57 -10.25 14.31 -7.81
N ASP A 58 -11.17 14.10 -8.74
CA ASP A 58 -12.38 14.91 -8.94
C ASP A 58 -13.46 14.64 -7.88
N GLY A 59 -13.10 13.90 -6.82
CA GLY A 59 -14.04 13.43 -5.80
C GLY A 59 -14.82 12.18 -6.19
N SER A 60 -14.63 11.62 -7.39
CA SER A 60 -15.28 10.36 -7.82
C SER A 60 -14.65 9.11 -7.23
N GLY A 61 -13.59 9.23 -6.44
CA GLY A 61 -12.80 8.08 -5.96
C GLY A 61 -11.96 7.41 -7.06
N GLN A 62 -11.82 8.03 -8.23
CA GLN A 62 -10.80 7.63 -9.21
C GLN A 62 -9.42 8.11 -8.73
N TYR A 63 -8.66 7.18 -8.18
CA TYR A 63 -7.34 7.41 -7.58
C TYR A 63 -6.27 7.63 -8.67
N LEU A 64 -5.97 8.90 -8.98
CA LEU A 64 -4.93 9.27 -9.95
C LEU A 64 -4.03 10.44 -9.47
N GLY A 65 -3.96 10.66 -8.16
CA GLY A 65 -3.13 11.69 -7.55
C GLY A 65 -1.94 11.10 -6.78
N GLY A 66 -0.76 11.70 -6.95
CA GLY A 66 0.40 11.50 -6.09
C GLY A 66 1.15 12.81 -5.95
N ASP A 67 1.86 12.97 -4.83
CA ASP A 67 2.63 14.15 -4.49
C ASP A 67 4.01 14.13 -5.16
N TYR A 68 4.48 12.93 -5.52
CA TYR A 68 5.83 12.71 -6.05
C TYR A 68 5.83 11.70 -7.21
N LEU A 69 6.90 11.78 -8.00
CA LEU A 69 7.40 10.69 -8.84
C LEU A 69 8.81 10.33 -8.38
N LEU A 70 9.24 9.12 -8.71
CA LEU A 70 10.64 8.76 -8.57
C LEU A 70 11.47 9.37 -9.71
N GLY A 71 12.50 10.13 -9.37
CA GLY A 71 13.41 10.75 -10.33
C GLY A 71 14.17 9.70 -11.15
N ARG A 72 14.21 9.87 -12.48
CA ARG A 72 14.86 8.94 -13.45
C ARG A 72 16.33 8.63 -13.18
N HIS A 73 17.02 9.48 -12.41
CA HIS A 73 18.45 9.37 -12.12
C HIS A 73 18.73 9.32 -10.61
N SER A 74 17.82 8.70 -9.86
CA SER A 74 18.03 8.53 -8.42
C SER A 74 19.23 7.64 -8.12
N ALA A 75 19.74 7.73 -6.89
CA ALA A 75 20.77 6.84 -6.38
C ALA A 75 20.26 5.43 -6.03
N LEU A 76 18.98 5.13 -6.26
CA LEU A 76 18.40 3.80 -6.04
C LEU A 76 18.79 2.84 -7.19
N PRO A 77 18.70 1.51 -6.96
CA PRO A 77 18.98 0.54 -8.01
C PRO A 77 18.19 0.78 -9.30
N SER A 78 18.80 0.55 -10.46
CA SER A 78 18.18 0.83 -11.77
C SER A 78 16.89 0.03 -12.01
N TRP A 79 16.83 -1.21 -11.52
CA TRP A 79 15.63 -2.04 -11.59
C TRP A 79 14.48 -1.43 -10.78
N PHE A 80 14.77 -0.85 -9.62
CA PHE A 80 13.77 -0.21 -8.75
C PHE A 80 13.25 1.09 -9.39
N ASN A 81 14.17 1.89 -9.96
CA ASN A 81 13.82 3.06 -10.75
C ASN A 81 12.94 2.71 -11.95
N THR A 82 13.19 1.57 -12.60
CA THR A 82 12.40 1.10 -13.74
C THR A 82 11.01 0.64 -13.29
N ALA A 83 10.92 -0.12 -12.20
CA ALA A 83 9.66 -0.62 -11.67
C ALA A 83 8.70 0.50 -11.22
N LEU A 84 9.25 1.59 -10.67
CA LEU A 84 8.46 2.74 -10.22
C LEU A 84 8.41 3.89 -11.22
N PHE A 85 8.90 3.70 -12.45
CA PHE A 85 8.95 4.76 -13.42
C PHE A 85 7.53 5.23 -13.80
N GLY A 86 7.23 6.50 -13.51
CA GLY A 86 5.93 7.10 -13.81
C GLY A 86 4.80 6.72 -12.84
N ILE A 87 5.09 5.94 -11.80
CA ILE A 87 4.12 5.59 -10.75
C ILE A 87 4.01 6.75 -9.76
N PRO A 88 2.82 7.36 -9.58
CA PRO A 88 2.61 8.39 -8.57
C PRO A 88 2.84 7.83 -7.16
N LEU A 89 3.56 8.58 -6.34
CA LEU A 89 3.85 8.27 -4.94
C LEU A 89 3.17 9.32 -4.07
N GLN A 90 2.45 8.89 -3.05
CA GLN A 90 1.81 9.77 -2.08
C GLN A 90 2.72 10.00 -0.89
N ALA A 91 2.66 11.19 -0.29
CA ALA A 91 3.27 11.44 1.00
C ALA A 91 2.73 10.45 2.05
N ALA A 92 3.55 10.11 3.03
CA ALA A 92 3.11 9.28 4.14
C ALA A 92 1.97 9.95 4.93
N ASP A 93 0.95 9.17 5.30
CA ASP A 93 -0.19 9.64 6.09
C ASP A 93 0.16 9.68 7.58
N GLY A 94 0.77 10.78 8.05
CA GLY A 94 1.02 11.03 9.48
C GLY A 94 2.45 10.75 9.95
N PRO A 95 2.70 10.63 11.27
CA PRO A 95 4.04 10.60 11.85
C PRO A 95 4.76 9.23 11.76
N TYR A 96 4.31 8.34 10.88
CA TYR A 96 4.82 6.98 10.76
C TYR A 96 6.21 6.92 10.10
N PRO A 97 6.98 5.83 10.27
CA PRO A 97 8.29 5.68 9.65
C PRO A 97 8.23 5.55 8.12
N GLU A 98 7.03 5.60 7.54
CA GLU A 98 6.80 5.58 6.10
C GLU A 98 7.46 6.77 5.40
N ILE A 99 7.86 6.54 4.17
CA ILE A 99 8.47 7.52 3.28
C ILE A 99 7.41 7.97 2.27
N VAL A 100 6.72 7.00 1.68
CA VAL A 100 5.65 7.18 0.71
C VAL A 100 4.67 6.02 0.77
N ARG A 101 3.46 6.25 0.27
CA ARG A 101 2.48 5.22 -0.06
C ARG A 101 2.37 5.11 -1.58
N ILE A 102 2.17 3.90 -2.07
CA ILE A 102 2.12 3.58 -3.50
C ILE A 102 0.82 2.87 -3.79
N TRP A 103 0.00 3.46 -4.67
CA TRP A 103 -1.22 2.87 -5.21
C TRP A 103 -1.04 2.68 -6.71
N GLY A 104 -0.49 1.54 -7.12
CA GLY A 104 -0.11 1.37 -8.51
C GLY A 104 0.07 -0.07 -8.94
N ALA A 105 0.02 -0.26 -10.26
CA ALA A 105 0.27 -1.53 -10.93
C ALA A 105 1.78 -1.83 -10.97
N VAL A 106 2.35 -2.16 -9.82
CA VAL A 106 3.73 -2.63 -9.67
C VAL A 106 3.69 -4.11 -9.33
N ASP A 107 4.50 -4.92 -10.03
CA ASP A 107 4.62 -6.35 -9.77
C ASP A 107 5.50 -6.63 -8.53
N TRP A 108 5.00 -6.22 -7.37
CA TRP A 108 5.64 -6.46 -6.09
C TRP A 108 5.94 -7.94 -5.82
N PRO A 109 5.06 -8.91 -6.16
CA PRO A 109 5.35 -10.33 -6.03
C PRO A 109 6.64 -10.77 -6.71
N SER A 110 6.85 -10.39 -7.98
CA SER A 110 8.09 -10.73 -8.69
C SER A 110 9.28 -9.96 -8.12
N LEU A 111 9.15 -8.66 -7.86
CA LEU A 111 10.25 -7.85 -7.30
C LEU A 111 10.75 -8.35 -5.95
N LEU A 112 9.86 -8.78 -5.04
CA LEU A 112 10.24 -9.37 -3.76
C LEU A 112 10.95 -10.72 -3.91
N THR A 113 10.62 -11.47 -4.96
CA THR A 113 11.27 -12.75 -5.28
C THR A 113 12.66 -12.51 -5.88
N ASP A 114 12.77 -11.51 -6.76
CA ASP A 114 13.99 -11.24 -7.53
C ASP A 114 15.02 -10.41 -6.75
N HIS A 115 14.59 -9.60 -5.78
CA HIS A 115 15.44 -8.67 -5.03
C HIS A 115 15.28 -8.74 -3.49
N PRO A 116 15.34 -9.92 -2.85
CA PRO A 116 15.18 -10.06 -1.40
C PRO A 116 16.32 -9.39 -0.58
N GLU A 117 17.45 -9.10 -1.22
CA GLU A 117 18.56 -8.36 -0.63
C GLU A 117 18.23 -6.87 -0.42
N PHE A 118 17.24 -6.35 -1.15
CA PHE A 118 16.86 -4.93 -1.14
C PHE A 118 15.42 -4.71 -0.64
N LEU A 119 14.50 -5.64 -0.93
CA LEU A 119 13.10 -5.57 -0.53
C LEU A 119 12.78 -6.60 0.54
N VAL A 120 12.01 -6.19 1.53
CA VAL A 120 11.40 -7.08 2.53
C VAL A 120 9.95 -6.67 2.77
N LEU A 121 9.16 -7.61 3.26
CA LEU A 121 7.86 -7.27 3.82
C LEU A 121 8.04 -6.80 5.26
N THR A 122 7.05 -6.09 5.79
CA THR A 122 6.99 -5.74 7.21
C THR A 122 7.29 -6.98 8.06
N ASP A 123 8.32 -6.87 8.92
CA ASP A 123 8.69 -7.93 9.86
C ASP A 123 7.44 -8.31 10.65
N GLY A 124 7.12 -9.61 10.70
CA GLY A 124 5.93 -10.16 11.35
C GLY A 124 5.77 -9.85 12.85
N ASP A 125 6.66 -9.03 13.43
CA ASP A 125 6.68 -8.60 14.83
C ASP A 125 6.29 -7.12 15.05
N ARG A 126 6.11 -6.28 14.01
CA ARG A 126 5.49 -4.95 14.21
C ARG A 126 3.97 -5.05 14.08
N ALA A 127 3.37 -5.21 15.24
CA ALA A 127 1.97 -5.42 15.60
C ALA A 127 0.96 -4.32 15.18
N HIS A 128 1.14 -3.68 14.02
CA HIS A 128 0.15 -2.74 13.47
C HIS A 128 -0.74 -3.39 12.39
N LEU A 129 -0.38 -4.58 11.90
CA LEU A 129 -1.17 -5.38 10.95
C LEU A 129 -1.34 -6.84 11.42
N THR A 130 -1.57 -7.07 12.71
CA THR A 130 -1.82 -8.41 13.27
C THR A 130 -3.03 -9.13 12.66
N ASN A 131 -3.83 -8.46 11.83
CA ASN A 131 -5.04 -9.01 11.22
C ASN A 131 -5.02 -9.01 9.67
N GLY A 132 -3.90 -8.67 9.02
CA GLY A 132 -3.79 -8.72 7.57
C GLY A 132 -3.62 -10.15 7.01
N PRO A 133 -3.93 -10.37 5.72
CA PRO A 133 -3.68 -11.66 5.07
C PRO A 133 -2.18 -11.94 5.01
N GLN A 134 -1.80 -13.20 5.20
CA GLN A 134 -0.43 -13.64 4.97
C GLN A 134 0.00 -13.34 3.53
N TRP A 135 1.27 -12.99 3.33
CA TRP A 135 1.79 -12.64 2.00
C TRP A 135 1.56 -13.72 0.94
N ALA A 136 1.61 -15.00 1.32
CA ALA A 136 1.32 -16.11 0.41
C ALA A 136 -0.12 -16.01 -0.17
N ARG A 137 -1.08 -15.54 0.62
CA ARG A 137 -2.46 -15.30 0.19
C ARG A 137 -2.54 -14.08 -0.72
N VAL A 138 -1.88 -12.97 -0.36
CA VAL A 138 -1.80 -11.77 -1.22
C VAL A 138 -1.24 -12.11 -2.60
N ARG A 139 -0.14 -12.87 -2.66
CA ARG A 139 0.45 -13.35 -3.93
C ARG A 139 -0.51 -14.24 -4.73
N SER A 140 -1.22 -15.13 -4.05
CA SER A 140 -2.19 -16.03 -4.70
C SER A 140 -3.37 -15.25 -5.29
N ALA A 141 -3.90 -14.28 -4.54
CA ALA A 141 -4.95 -13.38 -5.00
C ALA A 141 -4.49 -12.53 -6.19
N TYR A 142 -3.31 -11.93 -6.09
CA TYR A 142 -2.68 -11.17 -7.19
C TYR A 142 -2.57 -12.03 -8.45
N THR A 143 -2.09 -13.26 -8.32
CA THR A 143 -1.95 -14.21 -9.45
C THR A 143 -3.29 -14.57 -10.06
N ALA A 144 -4.33 -14.79 -9.25
CA ALA A 144 -5.68 -15.07 -9.73
C ALA A 144 -6.24 -13.91 -10.58
N VAL A 145 -6.04 -12.67 -10.12
CA VAL A 145 -6.45 -11.47 -10.86
C VAL A 145 -5.70 -11.34 -12.19
N CYS A 146 -4.37 -11.52 -12.19
CA CYS A 146 -3.57 -11.51 -13.42
C CYS A 146 -4.00 -12.59 -14.40
N THR A 147 -4.25 -13.81 -13.91
CA THR A 147 -4.66 -14.96 -14.74
C THR A 147 -6.00 -14.71 -15.44
N ALA A 148 -6.88 -13.93 -14.80
CA ALA A 148 -8.15 -13.51 -15.38
C ALA A 148 -8.04 -12.33 -16.37
N GLY A 149 -6.83 -11.83 -16.65
CA GLY A 149 -6.58 -10.76 -17.60
C GLY A 149 -6.75 -9.34 -17.03
N HIS A 150 -6.85 -9.21 -15.71
CA HIS A 150 -6.89 -7.92 -15.03
C HIS A 150 -5.49 -7.46 -14.59
N ILE A 151 -5.33 -6.15 -14.38
CA ILE A 151 -4.11 -5.54 -13.85
C ILE A 151 -4.34 -5.21 -12.37
N PRO A 152 -3.86 -6.02 -11.42
CA PRO A 152 -3.97 -5.71 -10.00
C PRO A 152 -3.05 -4.55 -9.62
N MET A 153 -3.54 -3.70 -8.73
CA MET A 153 -2.76 -2.67 -8.05
C MET A 153 -2.68 -3.03 -6.57
N LEU A 154 -1.50 -2.94 -5.97
CA LEU A 154 -1.40 -3.04 -4.52
C LEU A 154 -1.29 -1.64 -3.93
N ASP A 155 -1.95 -1.46 -2.80
CA ASP A 155 -1.68 -0.37 -1.88
C ASP A 155 -0.52 -0.78 -0.96
N VAL A 156 0.58 -0.06 -1.05
CA VAL A 156 1.81 -0.38 -0.33
C VAL A 156 2.35 0.87 0.36
N ALA A 157 2.41 0.84 1.68
CA ALA A 157 3.22 1.76 2.47
C ALA A 157 4.68 1.33 2.43
N VAL A 158 5.59 2.29 2.21
CA VAL A 158 7.02 2.05 2.02
C VAL A 158 7.82 2.70 3.13
N SER A 159 8.69 1.93 3.78
CA SER A 159 9.64 2.43 4.78
C SER A 159 11.03 1.82 4.62
N VAL A 160 11.95 2.09 5.54
CA VAL A 160 13.32 1.55 5.54
C VAL A 160 13.56 0.78 6.83
N SER A 161 14.03 -0.46 6.71
CA SER A 161 14.40 -1.30 7.85
C SER A 161 15.74 -0.88 8.43
N ARG A 162 16.03 -1.34 9.66
CA ARG A 162 17.33 -1.11 10.31
C ARG A 162 18.51 -1.70 9.53
N ASP A 163 18.28 -2.76 8.75
CA ASP A 163 19.30 -3.41 7.90
C ASP A 163 19.58 -2.68 6.58
N ALA A 164 18.95 -1.52 6.37
CA ALA A 164 18.98 -0.77 5.13
C ALA A 164 18.38 -1.55 3.94
N ARG A 165 17.17 -2.09 4.15
CA ARG A 165 16.31 -2.63 3.10
C ARG A 165 15.02 -1.81 3.02
N ILE A 166 14.39 -1.77 1.87
CA ILE A 166 13.06 -1.17 1.71
C ILE A 166 12.03 -2.15 2.24
N VAL A 167 11.24 -1.68 3.20
CA VAL A 167 10.14 -2.44 3.79
C VAL A 167 8.87 -2.09 3.04
N LEU A 168 8.20 -3.12 2.53
CA LEU A 168 6.91 -3.04 1.89
C LEU A 168 5.84 -3.50 2.87
N CYS A 169 4.86 -2.65 3.08
CA CYS A 169 3.72 -2.92 3.93
C CYS A 169 2.46 -2.89 3.04
N PRO A 170 2.05 -4.03 2.47
CA PRO A 170 0.80 -4.10 1.72
C PRO A 170 -0.38 -3.81 2.66
N LEU A 171 -1.26 -2.92 2.24
CA LEU A 171 -2.48 -2.49 2.96
C LEU A 171 -3.76 -2.83 2.19
N GLY A 172 -3.63 -3.15 0.91
CA GLY A 172 -4.78 -3.51 0.10
C GLY A 172 -4.44 -4.02 -1.30
N LEU A 173 -5.45 -4.61 -1.94
CA LEU A 173 -5.46 -5.02 -3.33
C LEU A 173 -6.63 -4.33 -4.02
N ILE A 174 -6.35 -3.65 -5.13
CA ILE A 174 -7.33 -2.88 -5.90
C ILE A 174 -7.36 -3.42 -7.33
N VAL A 175 -8.56 -3.67 -7.84
CA VAL A 175 -8.76 -4.16 -9.21
C VAL A 175 -9.82 -3.32 -9.91
N SER A 176 -9.40 -2.60 -10.96
CA SER A 176 -10.29 -1.80 -11.78
C SER A 176 -11.01 -2.64 -12.84
N HIS A 177 -12.23 -2.22 -13.17
CA HIS A 177 -13.08 -2.77 -14.22
C HIS A 177 -13.37 -4.27 -14.12
N ILE A 178 -13.25 -4.85 -12.91
CA ILE A 178 -13.66 -6.21 -12.63
C ILE A 178 -15.20 -6.30 -12.58
N THR A 179 -15.79 -7.16 -13.40
CA THR A 179 -17.26 -7.37 -13.44
C THR A 179 -17.65 -8.81 -13.08
N ASN A 180 -16.68 -9.71 -12.98
CA ASN A 180 -16.90 -11.11 -12.71
C ASN A 180 -17.05 -11.37 -11.20
N GLU A 181 -18.28 -11.56 -10.75
CA GLU A 181 -18.61 -11.88 -9.34
C GLU A 181 -17.89 -13.14 -8.83
N ALA A 182 -17.70 -14.15 -9.66
CA ALA A 182 -17.02 -15.37 -9.26
C ALA A 182 -15.52 -15.12 -9.00
N LEU A 183 -14.90 -14.21 -9.76
CA LEU A 183 -13.52 -13.79 -9.52
C LEU A 183 -13.42 -12.97 -8.23
N ILE A 184 -14.34 -12.03 -8.00
CA ILE A 184 -14.42 -11.25 -6.75
C ILE A 184 -14.52 -12.19 -5.54
N ALA A 185 -15.46 -13.13 -5.57
CA ALA A 185 -15.64 -14.12 -4.51
C ALA A 185 -14.40 -15.00 -4.30
N THR A 186 -13.73 -15.40 -5.39
CA THR A 186 -12.49 -16.18 -5.34
C THR A 186 -11.36 -15.39 -4.65
N VAL A 187 -11.17 -14.13 -5.03
CA VAL A 187 -10.15 -13.25 -4.43
C VAL A 187 -10.44 -13.01 -2.95
N SER A 188 -11.69 -12.71 -2.59
CA SER A 188 -12.12 -12.57 -1.19
C SER A 188 -11.81 -13.84 -0.38
N GLY A 189 -12.15 -15.01 -0.90
CA GLY A 189 -11.88 -16.29 -0.24
C GLY A 189 -10.39 -16.54 -0.03
N ILE A 190 -9.55 -16.23 -1.03
CA ILE A 190 -8.09 -16.36 -0.90
C ILE A 190 -7.54 -15.43 0.19
N LEU A 191 -7.96 -14.16 0.22
CA LEU A 191 -7.43 -13.16 1.14
C LEU A 191 -7.89 -13.42 2.58
N ILE A 192 -9.20 -13.66 2.78
CA ILE A 192 -9.76 -13.97 4.11
C ILE A 192 -9.15 -15.28 4.65
N GLY A 193 -9.09 -16.28 3.77
CA GLY A 193 -8.67 -17.65 4.07
C GLY A 193 -9.56 -18.36 5.09
N ASP A 194 -9.29 -19.64 5.29
CA ASP A 194 -10.17 -20.54 6.05
C ASP A 194 -9.65 -20.86 7.45
N ASP A 195 -8.66 -20.12 7.97
CA ASP A 195 -8.09 -20.41 9.30
C ASP A 195 -8.91 -19.71 10.40
N PRO A 196 -9.76 -20.45 11.14
CA PRO A 196 -10.58 -19.86 12.20
C PRO A 196 -9.73 -19.38 13.40
N ALA A 197 -8.47 -19.80 13.51
CA ALA A 197 -7.57 -19.36 14.57
C ALA A 197 -6.95 -17.97 14.28
N HIS A 198 -6.92 -17.55 13.02
CA HIS A 198 -6.36 -16.27 12.58
C HIS A 198 -7.23 -15.64 11.48
N PRO A 199 -8.46 -15.18 11.82
CA PRO A 199 -9.32 -14.54 10.84
C PRO A 199 -8.64 -13.28 10.31
N SER A 200 -8.42 -13.21 9.00
CA SER A 200 -7.93 -11.98 8.38
C SER A 200 -9.06 -10.94 8.36
N ALA A 201 -8.80 -9.73 8.87
CA ALA A 201 -9.74 -8.62 8.88
C ALA A 201 -9.73 -7.91 7.52
N VAL A 202 -10.01 -8.67 6.46
CA VAL A 202 -10.08 -8.13 5.10
C VAL A 202 -11.49 -7.59 4.87
N GLU A 203 -11.57 -6.30 4.56
CA GLU A 203 -12.81 -5.64 4.14
C GLU A 203 -12.82 -5.58 2.61
N CYS A 204 -13.91 -6.03 1.99
CA CYS A 204 -14.11 -6.02 0.53
C CYS A 204 -15.12 -4.92 0.19
N ASP A 205 -14.63 -3.82 -0.36
CA ASP A 205 -15.43 -2.69 -0.79
C ASP A 205 -15.70 -2.79 -2.30
N ASP A 206 -16.94 -3.09 -2.65
CA ASP A 206 -17.42 -3.04 -4.03
C ASP A 206 -17.77 -1.60 -4.40
N LEU A 207 -16.80 -0.90 -4.98
CA LEU A 207 -16.91 0.52 -5.34
C LEU A 207 -17.25 0.71 -6.83
N ARG A 208 -17.63 -0.37 -7.54
CA ARG A 208 -17.81 -0.34 -9.01
C ARG A 208 -18.81 0.71 -9.48
N GLU A 209 -19.87 0.97 -8.71
CA GLU A 209 -20.88 1.99 -9.05
C GLU A 209 -20.34 3.43 -8.99
N HIS A 210 -19.28 3.68 -8.21
CA HIS A 210 -18.74 5.01 -7.96
C HIS A 210 -17.42 5.25 -8.70
N THR A 211 -16.55 4.24 -8.69
CA THR A 211 -15.15 4.35 -9.08
C THR A 211 -14.76 3.36 -10.19
N GLY A 212 -15.59 2.34 -10.41
CA GLY A 212 -15.30 1.25 -11.33
C GLY A 212 -14.27 0.24 -10.81
N HIS A 213 -13.96 0.19 -9.50
CA HIS A 213 -13.05 -0.80 -8.92
C HIS A 213 -13.67 -1.59 -7.77
N VAL A 214 -13.03 -2.72 -7.45
CA VAL A 214 -13.21 -3.44 -6.19
C VAL A 214 -11.91 -3.34 -5.41
N GLU A 215 -12.01 -3.09 -4.10
CA GLU A 215 -10.88 -2.96 -3.19
C GLU A 215 -11.01 -3.98 -2.05
N TRP A 216 -9.90 -4.63 -1.74
CA TRP A 216 -9.73 -5.43 -0.52
C TRP A 216 -8.69 -4.77 0.35
N SER A 217 -9.08 -4.25 1.52
CA SER A 217 -8.20 -3.54 2.46
C SER A 217 -8.03 -4.30 3.78
N TRP A 218 -6.91 -4.10 4.48
CA TRP A 218 -6.59 -4.75 5.76
C TRP A 218 -5.63 -3.96 6.65
#